data_AF-A0A8T3MWU9-F1
#
_entry.id   AF-A0A8T3MWU9-F1
#
_cell.length_a   1.000
_cell.length_b   1.000
_cell.length_c   1.000
_cell.angle_alpha   90.00
_cell.angle_beta   90.00
_cell.angle_gamma   90.00
#
_symmetry.space_group_name_H-M   'P 1'
#
loop_
_entity.id
_entity.type
_entity.pdbx_description
1 polymer ?
#
loop_
_entity_poly.entity_id
_entity_poly.type
_entity_poly.pdbx_seq_one_letter_code
_entity_poly.pdbx_strand_id
1 'polypeptide(L)'
;MELHITPRQVRGRLAGATSAALLIALALASPASAAKPIYDDSGRPRVGTYDPDDPAPLKLRLLELHERQRAGKMTAPEADEWNHLIAANGLDPIGRLQPAAASSGSMTPMSLYVSKILAGTQRPQLKGYWCGPATAQSIILGWHNEKGNPTASDLDGKALSQANLALSTYTNVEQDKGTDWIDKDMLRALNRWLDTGGADYYQVTPTSVGALEGYVTLDVDIDWMLASDMVEAAGGAHYNHHPAARTIYHWTSIRGYADSGDTFSFQDPAANTSVLPADWDGAAAYFSLSSTSAYNFMTKVRTRGVAW
;
A
#
# COMPACT_ATOMS: atom_id res chain seq x y z
N MET A 1 46.47 -32.69 51.89
CA MET A 1 45.99 -34.06 52.12
C MET A 1 45.54 -34.59 50.77
N GLU A 2 46.46 -35.20 50.03
CA GLU A 2 46.18 -35.76 48.70
C GLU A 2 45.48 -37.12 48.86
N LEU A 3 44.52 -37.41 47.98
CA LEU A 3 43.93 -38.75 47.89
C LEU A 3 43.76 -39.10 46.41
N HIS A 4 44.56 -40.08 45.99
CA HIS A 4 44.74 -40.52 44.62
C HIS A 4 43.96 -41.82 44.44
N ILE A 5 42.95 -41.86 43.56
CA ILE A 5 42.23 -43.10 43.22
C ILE A 5 42.09 -43.20 41.69
N THR A 6 42.43 -44.38 41.18
CA THR A 6 42.61 -44.75 39.77
C THR A 6 41.29 -45.11 39.05
N PRO A 7 41.29 -45.17 37.70
CA PRO A 7 40.06 -45.13 36.91
C PRO A 7 39.38 -46.48 36.71
N ARG A 8 38.07 -46.45 36.43
CA ARG A 8 37.28 -47.63 36.06
C ARG A 8 36.83 -47.53 34.60
N GLN A 9 37.42 -48.33 33.71
CA GLN A 9 36.87 -48.54 32.37
C GLN A 9 35.55 -49.32 32.44
N VAL A 10 34.55 -48.89 31.67
CA VAL A 10 33.40 -49.72 31.30
C VAL A 10 33.23 -49.66 29.79
N ARG A 11 33.39 -50.81 29.12
CA ARG A 11 33.02 -51.01 27.71
C ARG A 11 31.51 -51.24 27.64
N GLY A 12 30.80 -50.58 26.72
CA GLY A 12 29.34 -50.43 26.85
C GLY A 12 28.47 -50.38 25.59
N ARG A 13 28.88 -51.00 24.47
CA ARG A 13 28.04 -51.35 23.28
C ARG A 13 27.49 -50.21 22.39
N LEU A 14 27.51 -50.51 21.09
CA LEU A 14 26.80 -49.76 20.04
C LEU A 14 25.29 -49.94 20.19
N ALA A 15 24.53 -48.88 19.89
CA ALA A 15 23.21 -48.97 19.29
C ALA A 15 23.26 -48.17 17.97
N GLY A 16 22.90 -48.80 16.85
CA GLY A 16 23.04 -48.19 15.54
C GLY A 16 21.98 -47.12 15.30
N ALA A 17 22.41 -45.91 14.90
CA ALA A 17 21.50 -44.95 14.31
C ALA A 17 21.18 -45.38 12.87
N THR A 18 19.95 -45.86 12.64
CA THR A 18 19.43 -46.04 11.28
C THR A 18 19.20 -44.67 10.66
N SER A 19 20.12 -44.26 9.78
CA SER A 19 19.97 -43.07 8.95
C SER A 19 18.76 -43.22 8.02
N ALA A 20 17.61 -42.68 8.45
CA ALA A 20 16.48 -42.48 7.56
C ALA A 20 16.86 -41.40 6.54
N ALA A 21 17.10 -41.82 5.29
CA ALA A 21 17.32 -40.91 4.20
C ALA A 21 16.02 -40.15 3.92
N LEU A 22 15.93 -38.92 4.43
CA LEU A 22 14.82 -38.01 4.14
C LEU A 22 14.90 -37.59 2.67
N LEU A 23 14.14 -38.27 1.82
CA LEU A 23 13.88 -37.85 0.44
C LEU A 23 13.15 -36.51 0.48
N ILE A 24 13.92 -35.41 0.39
CA ILE A 24 13.38 -34.09 0.07
C ILE A 24 12.86 -34.17 -1.36
N ALA A 25 11.55 -34.41 -1.49
CA ALA A 25 10.84 -34.24 -2.74
C ALA A 25 10.87 -32.75 -3.08
N LEU A 26 11.86 -32.34 -3.86
CA LEU A 26 11.97 -30.98 -4.39
C LEU A 26 10.86 -30.82 -5.43
N ALA A 27 9.67 -30.44 -4.95
CA ALA A 27 8.57 -30.05 -5.81
C ALA A 27 8.99 -28.79 -6.56
N LEU A 28 9.48 -28.99 -7.79
CA LEU A 28 9.61 -27.93 -8.78
C LEU A 28 8.20 -27.42 -9.09
N ALA A 29 7.72 -26.48 -8.29
CA ALA A 29 6.61 -25.64 -8.68
C ALA A 29 6.99 -25.02 -10.03
N SER A 30 6.24 -25.39 -11.08
CA SER A 30 6.37 -24.70 -12.36
C SER A 30 6.20 -23.20 -12.09
N PRO A 31 7.04 -22.32 -12.68
CA PRO A 31 6.82 -20.89 -12.53
C PRO A 31 5.38 -20.60 -12.93
N ALA A 32 4.64 -19.90 -12.06
CA ALA A 32 3.28 -19.47 -12.37
C ALA A 32 3.33 -18.79 -13.74
N SER A 33 2.53 -19.30 -14.68
CA SER A 33 2.51 -18.74 -16.02
C SER A 33 2.11 -17.27 -15.88
N ALA A 34 3.05 -16.36 -16.10
CA ALA A 34 2.77 -14.93 -16.13
C ALA A 34 1.55 -14.70 -17.04
N ALA A 35 0.64 -13.83 -16.59
CA ALA A 35 -0.54 -13.48 -17.38
C ALA A 35 -0.05 -13.05 -18.77
N LYS A 36 -0.63 -13.65 -19.82
CA LYS A 36 -0.22 -13.31 -21.19
C LYS A 36 -0.49 -11.81 -21.38
N PRO A 37 0.49 -11.01 -21.83
CA PRO A 37 0.24 -9.61 -22.11
C PRO A 37 -0.92 -9.50 -23.09
N ILE A 38 -1.84 -8.56 -22.85
CA ILE A 38 -2.88 -8.25 -23.81
C ILE A 38 -2.20 -7.46 -24.93
N TYR A 39 -2.19 -8.00 -26.14
CA TYR A 39 -1.62 -7.32 -27.31
C TYR A 39 -2.71 -6.55 -28.07
N ASP A 40 -2.31 -5.48 -28.75
CA ASP A 40 -3.15 -4.80 -29.72
C ASP A 40 -3.16 -5.56 -31.05
N ASP A 41 -4.01 -5.11 -31.96
CA ASP A 41 -4.19 -5.70 -33.28
C ASP A 41 -2.92 -5.58 -34.17
N SER A 42 -1.91 -4.83 -33.70
CA SER A 42 -0.57 -4.70 -34.32
C SER A 42 0.50 -5.60 -33.67
N GLY A 43 0.14 -6.41 -32.67
CA GLY A 43 1.07 -7.29 -31.96
C GLY A 43 2.00 -6.55 -30.99
N ARG A 44 1.70 -5.30 -30.62
CA ARG A 44 2.36 -4.58 -29.53
C ARG A 44 1.59 -4.83 -28.23
N PRO A 45 2.23 -4.83 -27.05
CA PRO A 45 1.46 -4.84 -25.80
C PRO A 45 0.48 -3.66 -25.83
N ARG A 46 -0.79 -3.89 -25.47
CA ARG A 46 -1.71 -2.82 -25.07
C ARG A 46 -1.22 -2.25 -23.74
N VAL A 47 -0.13 -1.50 -23.81
CA VAL A 47 0.00 -0.32 -22.98
C VAL A 47 -1.16 0.55 -23.42
N GLY A 48 -2.28 0.47 -22.71
CA GLY A 48 -3.30 1.51 -22.82
C GLY A 48 -2.57 2.83 -22.65
N THR A 49 -2.88 3.83 -23.48
CA THR A 49 -2.25 5.16 -23.36
C THR A 49 -2.68 5.74 -22.03
N TYR A 50 -1.88 5.42 -21.03
CA TYR A 50 -2.03 5.77 -19.65
C TYR A 50 -1.87 7.29 -19.57
N ASP A 51 -3.00 7.97 -19.52
CA ASP A 51 -3.05 9.39 -19.22
C ASP A 51 -3.09 9.52 -17.69
N PRO A 52 -2.00 9.96 -17.04
CA PRO A 52 -1.98 10.10 -15.59
C PRO A 52 -2.82 11.29 -15.09
N ASP A 53 -3.47 12.04 -16.00
CA ASP A 53 -4.42 13.12 -15.69
C ASP A 53 -5.90 12.71 -15.87
N ASP A 54 -6.18 11.53 -16.46
CA ASP A 54 -7.56 11.01 -16.64
C ASP A 54 -7.82 9.81 -15.71
N PRO A 55 -8.56 10.00 -14.59
CA PRO A 55 -8.91 8.90 -13.71
C PRO A 55 -9.85 7.91 -14.38
N ALA A 56 -9.52 6.60 -14.35
CA ALA A 56 -10.33 5.60 -15.03
C ALA A 56 -11.82 5.72 -14.63
N PRO A 57 -12.73 5.58 -15.60
CA PRO A 57 -14.16 5.58 -15.35
C PRO A 57 -14.59 4.63 -14.22
N LEU A 58 -13.86 3.52 -14.01
CA LEU A 58 -14.07 2.59 -12.90
C LEU A 58 -13.88 3.25 -11.52
N LYS A 59 -12.72 3.85 -11.24
CA LYS A 59 -12.40 4.43 -9.92
C LYS A 59 -13.31 5.61 -9.58
N LEU A 60 -13.61 6.46 -10.56
CA LEU A 60 -14.61 7.52 -10.39
C LEU A 60 -16.02 6.98 -10.11
N ARG A 61 -16.44 5.92 -10.82
CA ARG A 61 -17.77 5.32 -10.63
C ARG A 61 -17.88 4.62 -9.28
N LEU A 62 -16.84 3.90 -8.86
CA LEU A 62 -16.75 3.33 -7.51
C LEU A 62 -16.84 4.43 -6.44
N LEU A 63 -16.13 5.55 -6.60
CA LEU A 63 -16.21 6.68 -5.66
C LEU A 63 -17.61 7.30 -5.59
N GLU A 64 -18.28 7.49 -6.73
CA GLU A 64 -19.65 8.00 -6.75
C GLU A 64 -20.61 7.05 -6.02
N LEU A 65 -20.53 5.75 -6.29
CA LEU A 65 -21.34 4.73 -5.62
C LEU A 65 -21.02 4.68 -4.11
N HIS A 66 -19.75 4.71 -3.71
CA HIS A 66 -19.32 4.69 -2.32
C HIS A 66 -19.82 5.92 -1.54
N GLU A 67 -19.71 7.12 -2.11
CA GLU A 67 -20.25 8.35 -1.50
C GLU A 67 -21.78 8.31 -1.37
N ARG A 68 -22.50 7.73 -2.36
CA ARG A 68 -23.94 7.48 -2.24
C ARG A 68 -24.28 6.50 -1.11
N GLN A 69 -23.44 5.47 -0.90
CA GLN A 69 -23.59 4.54 0.21
C GLN A 69 -23.31 5.23 1.57
N ARG A 70 -22.20 5.96 1.71
CA ARG A 70 -21.87 6.77 2.90
C ARG A 70 -23.00 7.74 3.25
N ALA A 71 -23.63 8.34 2.24
CA ALA A 71 -24.76 9.25 2.40
C ALA A 71 -26.13 8.58 2.61
N GLY A 72 -26.23 7.24 2.51
CA GLY A 72 -27.49 6.49 2.67
C GLY A 72 -28.48 6.70 1.53
N LYS A 73 -27.96 7.09 0.36
CA LYS A 73 -28.72 7.46 -0.86
C LYS A 73 -28.53 6.46 -1.99
N MET A 74 -27.71 5.44 -1.79
CA MET A 74 -27.58 4.33 -2.74
C MET A 74 -28.94 3.62 -2.90
N THR A 75 -29.25 3.26 -4.13
CA THR A 75 -30.43 2.47 -4.50
C THR A 75 -30.05 1.01 -4.72
N ALA A 76 -31.02 0.09 -4.74
CA ALA A 76 -30.72 -1.33 -4.98
C ALA A 76 -30.00 -1.59 -6.33
N PRO A 77 -30.36 -0.97 -7.47
CA PRO A 77 -29.60 -1.10 -8.72
C PRO A 77 -28.15 -0.59 -8.62
N GLU A 78 -27.91 0.46 -7.83
CA GLU A 78 -26.55 1.00 -7.60
C GLU A 78 -25.72 0.06 -6.70
N ALA A 79 -26.36 -0.64 -5.75
CA ALA A 79 -25.70 -1.69 -4.96
C ALA A 79 -25.37 -2.92 -5.81
N ASP A 80 -26.27 -3.32 -6.72
CA ASP A 80 -26.02 -4.40 -7.70
C ASP A 80 -24.89 -4.01 -8.67
N GLU A 81 -24.84 -2.76 -9.12
CA GLU A 81 -23.75 -2.22 -9.94
C GLU A 81 -22.41 -2.24 -9.19
N TRP A 82 -22.37 -1.74 -7.94
CA TRP A 82 -21.18 -1.85 -7.08
C TRP A 82 -20.68 -3.30 -6.98
N ASN A 83 -21.58 -4.22 -6.63
CA ASN A 83 -21.25 -5.64 -6.51
C ASN A 83 -20.73 -6.24 -7.83
N HIS A 84 -21.27 -5.80 -8.97
CA HIS A 84 -20.80 -6.20 -10.29
C HIS A 84 -19.41 -5.66 -10.60
N LEU A 85 -19.15 -4.37 -10.32
CA LEU A 85 -17.84 -3.73 -10.56
C LEU A 85 -16.73 -4.32 -9.68
N ILE A 86 -16.99 -4.56 -8.38
CA ILE A 86 -16.05 -5.25 -7.48
C ILE A 86 -15.71 -6.65 -8.03
N ALA A 87 -16.73 -7.45 -8.37
CA ALA A 87 -16.54 -8.81 -8.86
C ALA A 87 -15.88 -8.89 -10.25
N ALA A 88 -16.14 -7.93 -11.14
CA ALA A 88 -15.59 -7.90 -12.49
C ALA A 88 -14.09 -7.56 -12.53
N ASN A 89 -13.56 -6.93 -11.49
CA ASN A 89 -12.17 -6.47 -11.41
C ASN A 89 -11.32 -7.27 -10.39
N GLY A 90 -11.83 -8.39 -9.86
CA GLY A 90 -11.09 -9.24 -8.92
C GLY A 90 -10.74 -8.56 -7.59
N LEU A 91 -11.53 -7.55 -7.20
CA LEU A 91 -11.41 -6.86 -5.92
C LEU A 91 -12.03 -7.74 -4.81
N ASP A 92 -11.38 -7.80 -3.65
CA ASP A 92 -11.72 -8.80 -2.60
C ASP A 92 -13.19 -8.64 -2.15
N PRO A 93 -14.01 -9.72 -2.11
CA PRO A 93 -15.44 -9.66 -1.75
C PRO A 93 -15.78 -9.22 -0.31
N ILE A 94 -14.86 -8.62 0.46
CA ILE A 94 -15.09 -8.18 1.85
C ILE A 94 -15.99 -6.93 1.92
N GLY A 95 -17.28 -7.14 1.65
CA GLY A 95 -18.29 -6.09 1.69
C GLY A 95 -19.17 -6.02 0.45
N ARG A 96 -19.59 -7.16 -0.12
CA ARG A 96 -20.74 -7.15 -1.04
C ARG A 96 -21.93 -6.47 -0.37
N LEU A 97 -22.31 -5.31 -0.90
CA LEU A 97 -23.43 -4.53 -0.42
C LEU A 97 -24.69 -5.39 -0.54
N GLN A 98 -25.29 -5.75 0.60
CA GLN A 98 -26.55 -6.47 0.59
C GLN A 98 -27.60 -5.50 0.03
N PRO A 99 -28.22 -5.78 -1.13
CA PRO A 99 -29.29 -4.93 -1.63
C PRO A 99 -30.40 -4.90 -0.58
N ALA A 100 -30.89 -3.71 -0.24
CA ALA A 100 -31.87 -3.55 0.82
C ALA A 100 -33.07 -4.47 0.60
N ALA A 101 -33.41 -5.28 1.62
CA ALA A 101 -34.70 -5.95 1.64
C ALA A 101 -35.79 -4.87 1.49
N ALA A 102 -36.68 -5.05 0.50
CA ALA A 102 -37.52 -3.99 -0.07
C ALA A 102 -38.64 -3.44 0.85
N SER A 103 -38.51 -3.58 2.18
CA SER A 103 -39.57 -3.40 3.17
C SER A 103 -39.35 -2.28 4.20
N SER A 104 -38.21 -1.57 4.22
CA SER A 104 -37.95 -0.53 5.24
C SER A 104 -37.36 0.80 4.77
N GLY A 105 -36.99 0.95 3.49
CA GLY A 105 -36.73 2.27 2.86
C GLY A 105 -35.53 3.09 3.40
N SER A 106 -34.72 2.53 4.30
CA SER A 106 -33.54 3.20 4.87
C SER A 106 -32.40 2.19 4.98
N MET A 107 -31.37 2.33 4.15
CA MET A 107 -30.07 1.69 4.42
C MET A 107 -29.31 2.56 5.43
N THR A 108 -28.70 1.94 6.43
CA THR A 108 -27.92 2.68 7.43
C THR A 108 -26.71 3.33 6.75
N PRO A 109 -26.58 4.68 6.75
CA PRO A 109 -25.47 5.37 6.12
C PRO A 109 -24.21 5.25 6.97
N MET A 110 -23.24 4.48 6.51
CA MET A 110 -21.85 4.48 6.99
C MET A 110 -20.95 4.16 5.77
N SER A 111 -19.63 4.34 5.89
CA SER A 111 -18.70 3.60 5.03
C SER A 111 -18.92 2.08 5.24
N LEU A 112 -18.29 1.20 4.44
CA LEU A 112 -18.53 -0.25 4.63
C LEU A 112 -18.19 -0.73 6.05
N TYR A 113 -17.30 -0.04 6.78
CA TYR A 113 -16.75 -0.51 8.06
C TYR A 113 -16.78 0.46 9.26
N VAL A 114 -17.01 1.77 9.09
CA VAL A 114 -16.78 2.85 10.09
C VAL A 114 -15.30 3.03 10.49
N SER A 115 -14.61 1.93 10.80
CA SER A 115 -13.17 1.90 11.03
C SER A 115 -12.61 0.64 10.37
N LYS A 116 -11.68 0.79 9.43
CA LYS A 116 -10.97 -0.32 8.77
C LYS A 116 -9.48 -0.03 8.75
N ILE A 117 -8.68 -1.04 9.08
CA ILE A 117 -7.22 -0.96 9.06
C ILE A 117 -6.67 -2.20 8.38
N LEU A 118 -5.92 -1.98 7.31
CA LEU A 118 -5.31 -3.02 6.50
C LEU A 118 -4.07 -3.56 7.20
N ALA A 119 -3.83 -4.86 7.03
CA ALA A 119 -2.58 -5.48 7.40
C ALA A 119 -1.50 -4.99 6.43
N GLY A 120 -0.57 -4.17 6.91
CA GLY A 120 0.53 -3.65 6.11
C GLY A 120 1.84 -3.71 6.87
N THR A 121 2.94 -3.96 6.16
CA THR A 121 4.28 -3.97 6.75
C THR A 121 5.01 -2.67 6.44
N GLN A 122 5.22 -1.81 7.44
CA GLN A 122 6.08 -0.63 7.29
C GLN A 122 7.49 -1.05 6.84
N ARG A 123 8.06 -0.30 5.90
CA ARG A 123 9.43 -0.50 5.41
C ARG A 123 10.27 0.73 5.75
N PRO A 124 11.34 0.61 6.55
CA PRO A 124 12.26 1.72 6.78
C PRO A 124 12.99 2.06 5.47
N GLN A 125 13.16 3.35 5.18
CA GLN A 125 13.87 3.82 3.99
C GLN A 125 15.37 3.47 4.05
N LEU A 126 15.93 2.95 2.96
CA LEU A 126 17.34 2.54 2.90
C LEU A 126 18.32 3.64 2.48
N LYS A 127 17.84 4.85 2.18
CA LYS A 127 18.64 6.09 2.03
C LYS A 127 17.83 7.30 2.54
N GLY A 128 18.51 8.40 2.86
CA GLY A 128 17.87 9.61 3.41
C GLY A 128 16.79 10.25 2.52
N TYR A 129 16.75 9.94 1.23
CA TYR A 129 15.77 10.41 0.26
C TYR A 129 14.84 9.31 -0.29
N TRP A 130 14.86 8.10 0.28
CA TRP A 130 14.12 6.93 -0.23
C TRP A 130 12.73 6.71 0.43
N CYS A 131 12.11 7.74 1.00
CA CYS A 131 10.76 7.64 1.57
C CYS A 131 9.72 7.17 0.52
N GLY A 132 9.85 7.59 -0.74
CA GLY A 132 9.03 7.12 -1.86
C GLY A 132 9.16 5.62 -2.13
N PRO A 133 10.34 5.09 -2.53
CA PRO A 133 10.55 3.65 -2.70
C PRO A 133 10.12 2.79 -1.50
N ALA A 134 10.30 3.30 -0.28
CA ALA A 134 9.91 2.61 0.95
C ALA A 134 8.39 2.59 1.16
N THR A 135 7.70 3.70 0.89
CA THR A 135 6.23 3.78 0.85
C THR A 135 5.64 2.85 -0.19
N ALA A 136 6.14 2.92 -1.44
CA ALA A 136 5.72 2.02 -2.51
C ALA A 136 5.93 0.55 -2.11
N GLN A 137 7.10 0.19 -1.55
CA GLN A 137 7.34 -1.18 -1.07
C GLN A 137 6.35 -1.61 0.02
N SER A 138 5.97 -0.70 0.92
CA SER A 138 5.03 -1.01 2.02
C SER A 138 3.62 -1.27 1.48
N ILE A 139 3.16 -0.47 0.51
CA ILE A 139 1.89 -0.62 -0.20
C ILE A 139 1.87 -1.93 -0.98
N ILE A 140 2.87 -2.18 -1.84
CA ILE A 140 2.96 -3.38 -2.68
C ILE A 140 3.03 -4.66 -1.82
N LEU A 141 3.65 -4.62 -0.63
CA LEU A 141 3.66 -5.76 0.31
C LEU A 141 2.32 -5.99 1.03
N GLY A 142 1.52 -4.94 1.23
CA GLY A 142 0.16 -5.02 1.77
C GLY A 142 -0.93 -5.18 0.69
N TRP A 143 -0.53 -5.24 -0.59
CA TRP A 143 -1.47 -5.41 -1.68
C TRP A 143 -2.01 -6.84 -1.71
N HIS A 144 -3.33 -6.94 -1.66
CA HIS A 144 -4.06 -8.20 -1.67
C HIS A 144 -5.09 -8.17 -2.81
N ASN A 145 -4.82 -8.95 -3.86
CA ASN A 145 -5.79 -9.30 -4.89
C ASN A 145 -5.69 -10.82 -5.18
N GLU A 146 -6.40 -11.31 -6.20
CA GLU A 146 -6.37 -12.74 -6.58
C GLU A 146 -4.95 -13.27 -6.91
N LYS A 147 -3.98 -12.39 -7.24
CA LYS A 147 -2.57 -12.76 -7.49
C LYS A 147 -1.76 -12.96 -6.19
N GLY A 148 -2.32 -12.63 -5.02
CA GLY A 148 -1.61 -12.59 -3.73
C GLY A 148 -0.69 -11.37 -3.61
N ASN A 149 0.29 -11.42 -2.69
CA ASN A 149 1.22 -10.30 -2.48
C ASN A 149 2.30 -10.27 -3.59
N PRO A 150 2.35 -9.24 -4.45
CA PRO A 150 3.23 -9.21 -5.62
C PRO A 150 4.70 -8.99 -5.24
N THR A 151 5.48 -10.08 -5.20
CA THR A 151 6.93 -10.04 -4.92
C THR A 151 7.79 -9.74 -6.16
N ALA A 152 7.20 -9.63 -7.34
CA ALA A 152 7.84 -9.21 -8.58
C ALA A 152 6.99 -8.12 -9.26
N SER A 153 7.63 -7.29 -10.08
CA SER A 153 6.95 -6.29 -10.91
C SER A 153 6.27 -6.94 -12.10
N ASP A 154 4.99 -6.62 -12.35
CA ASP A 154 4.27 -7.11 -13.53
C ASP A 154 4.85 -6.56 -14.84
N LEU A 155 5.46 -5.36 -14.84
CA LEU A 155 6.07 -4.75 -16.04
C LEU A 155 7.33 -5.48 -16.54
N ASP A 156 8.25 -5.85 -15.64
CA ASP A 156 9.61 -6.31 -16.00
C ASP A 156 10.15 -7.50 -15.19
N GLY A 157 9.33 -8.09 -14.31
CA GLY A 157 9.69 -9.24 -13.48
C GLY A 157 10.72 -8.97 -12.38
N LYS A 158 11.12 -7.72 -12.13
CA LYS A 158 12.09 -7.40 -11.05
C LYS A 158 11.53 -7.74 -9.68
N ALA A 159 12.35 -8.37 -8.84
CA ALA A 159 11.99 -8.68 -7.45
C ALA A 159 11.79 -7.41 -6.59
N LEU A 160 10.82 -7.44 -5.67
CA LEU A 160 10.41 -6.30 -4.87
C LEU A 160 11.49 -5.83 -3.90
N SER A 161 12.07 -4.66 -4.19
CA SER A 161 13.04 -3.99 -3.34
C SER A 161 13.01 -2.48 -3.56
N GLN A 162 13.37 -1.71 -2.54
CA GLN A 162 13.52 -0.25 -2.69
C GLN A 162 14.56 0.11 -3.77
N ALA A 163 15.59 -0.72 -3.97
CA ALA A 163 16.59 -0.49 -5.01
C ALA A 163 16.02 -0.63 -6.44
N ASN A 164 15.09 -1.57 -6.67
CA ASN A 164 14.39 -1.66 -7.96
C ASN A 164 13.33 -0.56 -8.10
N LEU A 165 12.59 -0.26 -7.03
CA LEU A 165 11.62 0.86 -7.02
C LEU A 165 12.29 2.24 -7.17
N ALA A 166 13.56 2.38 -6.81
CA ALA A 166 14.35 3.62 -6.95
C ALA A 166 14.81 3.92 -8.39
N LEU A 167 14.63 2.99 -9.33
CA LEU A 167 14.99 3.19 -10.73
C LEU A 167 14.08 4.23 -11.41
N SER A 168 14.57 4.85 -12.49
CA SER A 168 13.79 5.79 -13.33
C SER A 168 12.54 5.17 -13.97
N THR A 169 12.53 3.84 -14.15
CA THR A 169 11.32 3.09 -14.55
C THR A 169 10.19 3.20 -13.52
N TYR A 170 10.50 3.45 -12.25
CA TYR A 170 9.55 3.51 -11.15
C TYR A 170 9.62 4.92 -10.51
N THR A 171 10.10 5.05 -9.27
CA THR A 171 10.02 6.30 -8.48
C THR A 171 11.08 7.38 -8.82
N ASN A 172 11.96 7.15 -9.80
CA ASN A 172 13.06 8.03 -10.26
C ASN A 172 13.99 8.65 -9.18
N VAL A 173 13.90 8.17 -7.94
CA VAL A 173 14.45 8.83 -6.76
C VAL A 173 15.98 9.05 -6.80
N GLU A 174 16.70 8.27 -7.61
CA GLU A 174 18.14 8.43 -7.79
C GLU A 174 18.54 9.60 -8.69
N GLN A 175 17.66 10.03 -9.59
CA GLN A 175 17.90 11.21 -10.42
C GLN A 175 17.64 12.47 -9.59
N ASP A 176 16.43 12.57 -9.01
CA ASP A 176 15.92 13.84 -8.49
C ASP A 176 16.14 14.01 -6.98
N LYS A 177 16.67 12.96 -6.31
CA LYS A 177 16.92 12.89 -4.85
C LYS A 177 15.65 13.11 -4.01
N GLY A 178 14.54 12.67 -4.57
CA GLY A 178 13.21 12.56 -4.00
C GLY A 178 12.31 11.86 -5.02
N THR A 179 11.13 11.41 -4.61
CA THR A 179 10.10 10.90 -5.52
C THR A 179 9.17 12.06 -5.82
N ASP A 180 9.13 12.52 -7.07
CA ASP A 180 8.46 13.78 -7.38
C ASP A 180 6.94 13.61 -7.63
N TRP A 181 6.19 14.60 -7.14
CA TRP A 181 4.74 14.69 -7.28
C TRP A 181 4.33 15.19 -8.66
N ILE A 182 5.01 16.21 -9.19
CA ILE A 182 4.67 16.84 -10.47
C ILE A 182 4.96 15.87 -11.62
N ASP A 183 6.08 15.13 -11.55
CA ASP A 183 6.45 14.09 -12.53
C ASP A 183 5.75 12.73 -12.28
N LYS A 184 4.89 12.68 -11.26
CA LYS A 184 4.00 11.56 -10.91
C LYS A 184 4.74 10.23 -10.69
N ASP A 185 5.89 10.32 -10.01
CA ASP A 185 6.84 9.21 -9.86
C ASP A 185 6.28 8.06 -9.02
N MET A 186 5.55 8.39 -7.94
CA MET A 186 4.91 7.38 -7.06
C MET A 186 3.84 6.61 -7.82
N LEU A 187 2.94 7.35 -8.47
CA LEU A 187 1.86 6.84 -9.29
C LEU A 187 2.39 5.89 -10.38
N ARG A 188 3.42 6.35 -11.11
CA ARG A 188 4.13 5.56 -12.13
C ARG A 188 4.76 4.30 -11.54
N ALA A 189 5.29 4.35 -10.31
CA ALA A 189 5.87 3.20 -9.65
C ALA A 189 4.82 2.14 -9.28
N LEU A 190 3.71 2.54 -8.67
CA LEU A 190 2.63 1.64 -8.24
C LEU A 190 1.98 0.96 -9.45
N ASN A 191 1.52 1.73 -10.44
CA ASN A 191 0.85 1.19 -11.62
C ASN A 191 1.74 0.26 -12.46
N ARG A 192 3.04 0.59 -12.61
CA ARG A 192 4.00 -0.30 -13.30
C ARG A 192 4.30 -1.58 -12.54
N TRP A 193 4.28 -1.53 -11.21
CA TRP A 193 4.56 -2.71 -10.40
C TRP A 193 3.38 -3.68 -10.32
N LEU A 194 2.15 -3.16 -10.17
CA LEU A 194 0.96 -3.95 -9.84
C LEU A 194 0.16 -4.41 -11.07
N ASP A 195 0.18 -3.65 -12.17
CA ASP A 195 -0.59 -3.95 -13.39
C ASP A 195 0.12 -3.51 -14.69
N THR A 196 1.43 -3.76 -14.83
CA THR A 196 2.22 -3.47 -16.06
C THR A 196 2.27 -1.99 -16.52
N GLY A 197 1.69 -1.05 -15.77
CA GLY A 197 1.48 0.33 -16.20
C GLY A 197 0.01 0.64 -16.53
N GLY A 198 -0.91 -0.22 -16.09
CA GLY A 198 -2.35 0.02 -16.10
C GLY A 198 -2.78 1.14 -15.16
N ALA A 199 -4.06 1.15 -14.83
CA ALA A 199 -4.74 2.35 -14.36
C ALA A 199 -5.48 2.06 -13.03
N ASP A 200 -4.78 1.41 -12.11
CA ASP A 200 -5.28 1.10 -10.77
C ASP A 200 -5.25 2.36 -9.89
N TYR A 201 -4.06 2.92 -9.68
CA TYR A 201 -3.87 4.13 -8.87
C TYR A 201 -4.04 5.40 -9.69
N TYR A 202 -4.46 6.47 -9.00
CA TYR A 202 -4.57 7.84 -9.50
C TYR A 202 -3.94 8.85 -8.58
N GLN A 203 -3.25 9.85 -9.13
CA GLN A 203 -2.73 10.94 -8.31
C GLN A 203 -3.69 12.13 -8.31
N VAL A 204 -4.24 12.45 -7.14
CA VAL A 204 -5.20 13.56 -6.98
C VAL A 204 -4.73 14.52 -5.89
N THR A 205 -4.92 15.82 -6.13
CA THR A 205 -4.92 16.84 -5.08
C THR A 205 -6.35 16.96 -4.54
N PRO A 206 -6.64 16.59 -3.27
CA PRO A 206 -7.99 16.70 -2.74
C PRO A 206 -8.47 18.16 -2.72
N THR A 207 -9.68 18.40 -3.21
CA THR A 207 -10.28 19.74 -3.23
C THR A 207 -10.88 20.16 -1.89
N SER A 208 -11.14 19.19 -1.00
CA SER A 208 -11.68 19.40 0.34
C SER A 208 -11.28 18.23 1.27
N VAL A 209 -11.51 18.39 2.57
CA VAL A 209 -11.32 17.32 3.56
C VAL A 209 -12.24 16.12 3.25
N GLY A 210 -13.53 16.36 2.96
CA GLY A 210 -14.47 15.30 2.61
C GLY A 210 -14.12 14.55 1.32
N ALA A 211 -13.48 15.22 0.35
CA ALA A 211 -12.96 14.53 -0.84
C ALA A 211 -11.81 13.57 -0.48
N LEU A 212 -10.88 13.99 0.39
CA LEU A 212 -9.81 13.13 0.89
C LEU A 212 -10.35 11.95 1.69
N GLU A 213 -11.37 12.17 2.53
CA GLU A 213 -12.08 11.10 3.23
C GLU A 213 -12.72 10.10 2.26
N GLY A 214 -13.36 10.58 1.18
CA GLY A 214 -13.91 9.70 0.14
C GLY A 214 -12.84 8.82 -0.52
N TYR A 215 -11.71 9.39 -0.95
CA TYR A 215 -10.62 8.60 -1.55
C TYR A 215 -10.05 7.56 -0.56
N VAL A 216 -9.75 7.99 0.68
CA VAL A 216 -9.15 7.09 1.69
C VAL A 216 -10.14 5.98 2.11
N THR A 217 -11.42 6.33 2.31
CA THR A 217 -12.40 5.34 2.79
C THR A 217 -12.78 4.36 1.69
N LEU A 218 -12.93 4.79 0.43
CA LEU A 218 -13.13 3.88 -0.70
C LEU A 218 -11.98 2.87 -0.82
N ASP A 219 -10.75 3.35 -0.95
CA ASP A 219 -9.61 2.47 -1.24
C ASP A 219 -9.36 1.48 -0.11
N VAL A 220 -9.38 1.95 1.15
CA VAL A 220 -9.27 1.06 2.30
C VAL A 220 -10.45 0.07 2.33
N ASP A 221 -11.67 0.49 1.99
CA ASP A 221 -12.84 -0.40 1.92
C ASP A 221 -12.69 -1.51 0.87
N ILE A 222 -11.97 -1.27 -0.24
CA ILE A 222 -11.60 -2.29 -1.25
C ILE A 222 -10.21 -2.95 -1.02
N ASP A 223 -9.66 -2.81 0.19
CA ASP A 223 -8.39 -3.39 0.65
C ASP A 223 -7.13 -2.84 -0.03
N TRP A 224 -7.20 -1.60 -0.51
CA TRP A 224 -6.10 -0.86 -1.14
C TRP A 224 -5.48 0.15 -0.17
N MET A 225 -4.14 0.26 -0.22
CA MET A 225 -3.37 1.22 0.56
C MET A 225 -2.94 2.39 -0.33
N LEU A 226 -3.16 3.62 0.12
CA LEU A 226 -2.82 4.82 -0.64
C LEU A 226 -1.38 5.26 -0.34
N ALA A 227 -0.72 5.91 -1.30
CA ALA A 227 0.47 6.71 -1.00
C ALA A 227 0.06 8.17 -0.79
N SER A 228 0.60 8.84 0.22
CA SER A 228 0.36 10.26 0.48
C SER A 228 1.66 11.04 0.46
N ASP A 229 1.66 12.17 -0.25
CA ASP A 229 2.78 13.10 -0.26
C ASP A 229 2.45 14.33 0.60
N MET A 230 3.19 14.51 1.68
CA MET A 230 2.98 15.51 2.71
C MET A 230 4.18 16.43 2.86
N VAL A 231 3.94 17.67 3.28
CA VAL A 231 4.99 18.66 3.54
C VAL A 231 4.86 19.24 4.94
N GLU A 232 5.93 19.13 5.72
CA GLU A 232 6.06 19.74 7.04
C GLU A 232 7.02 20.93 6.91
N ALA A 233 6.58 22.14 7.23
CA ALA A 233 7.40 23.34 7.08
C ALA A 233 8.31 23.54 8.29
N ALA A 234 9.54 24.03 8.08
CA ALA A 234 10.43 24.41 9.18
C ALA A 234 9.76 25.45 10.12
N GLY A 235 9.74 25.15 11.42
CA GLY A 235 9.07 25.94 12.45
C GLY A 235 7.54 25.86 12.45
N GLY A 236 6.94 25.03 11.58
CA GLY A 236 5.49 24.82 11.49
C GLY A 236 5.00 23.64 12.33
N ALA A 237 3.80 23.16 12.00
CA ALA A 237 3.32 21.87 12.50
C ALA A 237 4.14 20.74 11.87
N HIS A 238 4.48 19.74 12.69
CA HIS A 238 5.12 18.48 12.30
C HIS A 238 4.28 17.33 12.87
N TYR A 239 4.19 16.23 12.14
CA TYR A 239 3.57 14.99 12.59
C TYR A 239 4.63 14.00 13.08
N ASN A 240 4.19 12.90 13.69
CA ASN A 240 5.02 11.73 14.01
C ASN A 240 6.39 12.03 14.67
N HIS A 241 6.47 13.08 15.49
CA HIS A 241 7.71 13.53 16.18
C HIS A 241 8.88 13.86 15.24
N HIS A 242 8.63 14.28 14.00
CA HIS A 242 9.66 14.72 13.07
C HIS A 242 10.37 16.02 13.51
N PRO A 243 11.60 16.29 13.02
CA PRO A 243 12.39 17.43 13.50
C PRO A 243 11.82 18.78 13.04
N ALA A 244 11.14 19.46 13.97
CA ALA A 244 10.47 20.75 13.75
C ALA A 244 11.32 21.86 13.11
N ALA A 245 12.66 21.79 13.21
CA ALA A 245 13.58 22.76 12.61
C ALA A 245 13.82 22.59 11.10
N ARG A 246 13.23 21.56 10.46
CA ARG A 246 13.45 21.22 9.05
C ARG A 246 12.19 21.42 8.22
N THR A 247 12.36 21.74 6.94
CA THR A 247 11.29 21.53 5.96
C THR A 247 11.45 20.11 5.41
N ILE A 248 10.39 19.32 5.48
CA ILE A 248 10.37 17.91 5.14
C ILE A 248 9.35 17.71 4.02
N TYR A 249 9.78 17.00 2.97
CA TYR A 249 8.91 16.49 1.91
C TYR A 249 8.89 14.98 2.04
N HIS A 250 7.72 14.38 2.27
CA HIS A 250 7.66 13.00 2.74
C HIS A 250 6.53 12.22 2.09
N TRP A 251 6.89 11.04 1.57
CA TRP A 251 5.93 10.02 1.20
C TRP A 251 5.72 9.08 2.38
N THR A 252 4.46 8.86 2.73
CA THR A 252 4.00 7.84 3.68
C THR A 252 2.88 7.02 3.04
N SER A 253 2.56 5.84 3.57
CA SER A 253 1.34 5.12 3.15
C SER A 253 0.18 5.38 4.11
N ILE A 254 -1.04 5.43 3.58
CA ILE A 254 -2.28 5.36 4.35
C ILE A 254 -2.76 3.91 4.27
N ARG A 255 -2.97 3.28 5.42
CA ARG A 255 -3.42 1.87 5.52
C ARG A 255 -4.79 1.69 6.15
N GLY A 256 -5.48 2.76 6.49
CA GLY A 256 -6.72 2.64 7.25
C GLY A 256 -7.31 3.96 7.66
N TYR A 257 -8.53 3.89 8.16
CA TYR A 257 -9.27 5.00 8.73
C TYR A 257 -10.06 4.54 9.97
N ALA A 258 -10.46 5.52 10.78
CA ALA A 258 -11.40 5.38 11.87
C ALA A 258 -12.47 6.48 11.80
N ASP A 259 -13.55 6.31 12.55
CA ASP A 259 -14.61 7.30 12.73
C ASP A 259 -15.19 7.80 11.38
N SER A 260 -15.50 6.86 10.48
CA SER A 260 -16.06 7.05 9.13
C SER A 260 -15.22 7.93 8.19
N GLY A 261 -13.96 8.17 8.53
CA GLY A 261 -13.01 8.97 7.74
C GLY A 261 -12.30 10.06 8.55
N ASP A 262 -12.84 10.45 9.72
CA ASP A 262 -12.31 11.59 10.51
C ASP A 262 -10.85 11.41 10.95
N THR A 263 -10.36 10.17 11.05
CA THR A 263 -8.95 9.84 11.37
C THR A 263 -8.38 8.84 10.38
N PHE A 264 -7.16 9.06 9.89
CA PHE A 264 -6.41 8.15 9.03
C PHE A 264 -5.22 7.51 9.76
N SER A 265 -4.92 6.26 9.44
CA SER A 265 -3.80 5.48 9.97
C SER A 265 -2.67 5.37 8.94
N PHE A 266 -1.48 5.83 9.30
CA PHE A 266 -0.32 5.94 8.40
C PHE A 266 0.79 4.95 8.74
N GLN A 267 1.61 4.59 7.75
CA GLN A 267 2.92 3.99 7.97
C GLN A 267 4.02 4.95 7.53
N ASP A 268 5.05 5.10 8.37
CA ASP A 268 6.12 6.05 8.14
C ASP A 268 7.43 5.34 7.74
N PRO A 269 8.02 5.60 6.55
CA PRO A 269 9.31 5.01 6.18
C PRO A 269 10.51 5.66 6.89
N ALA A 270 10.35 6.81 7.55
CA ALA A 270 11.41 7.43 8.36
C ALA A 270 11.66 6.69 9.69
N ALA A 271 10.66 5.96 10.19
CA ALA A 271 10.80 5.17 11.40
C ALA A 271 11.68 3.92 11.20
N ASN A 272 12.39 3.51 12.25
CA ASN A 272 13.26 2.33 12.29
C ASN A 272 14.41 2.33 11.26
N THR A 273 14.76 3.48 10.67
CA THR A 273 15.90 3.56 9.75
C THR A 273 17.17 4.10 10.42
N SER A 274 18.33 3.61 9.97
CA SER A 274 19.64 4.08 10.40
C SER A 274 20.26 5.13 9.46
N VAL A 275 19.52 5.59 8.44
CA VAL A 275 20.04 6.49 7.39
C VAL A 275 19.59 7.94 7.55
N LEU A 276 18.70 8.20 8.50
CA LEU A 276 18.31 9.54 8.91
C LEU A 276 19.14 9.95 10.15
N PRO A 277 19.34 11.26 10.40
CA PRO A 277 20.07 11.72 11.58
C PRO A 277 19.26 11.50 12.87
N ALA A 278 19.94 11.46 14.01
CA ALA A 278 19.35 11.12 15.32
C ALA A 278 18.24 12.08 15.83
N ASP A 279 18.02 13.24 15.20
CA ASP A 279 16.85 14.08 15.49
C ASP A 279 15.53 13.46 15.00
N TRP A 280 15.59 12.37 14.24
CA TRP A 280 14.45 11.56 13.79
C TRP A 280 14.14 10.34 14.68
N ASP A 281 14.91 10.08 15.75
CA ASP A 281 14.77 8.87 16.59
C ASP A 281 13.37 8.72 17.25
N GLY A 282 12.56 9.78 17.27
CA GLY A 282 11.17 9.76 17.74
C GLY A 282 10.13 9.28 16.72
N ALA A 283 10.49 9.10 15.44
CA ALA A 283 9.55 8.75 14.38
C ALA A 283 8.96 7.34 14.58
N ALA A 284 7.64 7.25 14.77
CA ALA A 284 6.95 5.97 14.94
C ALA A 284 6.60 5.34 13.58
N ALA A 285 6.77 4.02 13.47
CA ALA A 285 6.46 3.28 12.23
C ALA A 285 4.98 3.34 11.84
N TYR A 286 4.12 3.58 12.83
CA TYR A 286 2.69 3.69 12.68
C TYR A 286 2.19 4.87 13.51
N PHE A 287 1.47 5.80 12.86
CA PHE A 287 0.86 6.95 13.50
C PHE A 287 -0.55 7.19 12.95
N SER A 288 -1.25 8.20 13.48
CA SER A 288 -2.56 8.61 12.98
C SER A 288 -2.67 10.12 12.94
N LEU A 289 -3.44 10.64 11.99
CA LEU A 289 -3.81 12.07 11.89
C LEU A 289 -5.31 12.17 11.64
N SER A 290 -5.92 13.28 12.08
CA SER A 290 -7.26 13.62 11.59
C SER A 290 -7.23 13.92 10.09
N SER A 291 -8.36 13.68 9.41
CA SER A 291 -8.53 13.99 7.99
C SER A 291 -8.17 15.44 7.66
N THR A 292 -8.58 16.37 8.53
CA THR A 292 -8.24 17.79 8.46
C THR A 292 -6.73 18.05 8.56
N SER A 293 -6.01 17.39 9.47
CA SER A 293 -4.55 17.55 9.59
C SER A 293 -3.83 16.99 8.38
N ALA A 294 -4.19 15.78 7.94
CA ALA A 294 -3.64 15.16 6.73
C ALA A 294 -3.86 16.05 5.49
N TYR A 295 -5.10 16.54 5.29
CA TYR A 295 -5.44 17.49 4.24
C TYR A 295 -4.58 18.76 4.28
N ASN A 296 -4.33 19.33 5.47
CA ASN A 296 -3.49 20.52 5.61
C ASN A 296 -2.03 20.26 5.17
N PHE A 297 -1.44 19.15 5.59
CA PHE A 297 -0.07 18.75 5.20
C PHE A 297 0.06 18.45 3.70
N MET A 298 -0.99 17.91 3.08
CA MET A 298 -1.02 17.61 1.64
C MET A 298 -1.30 18.85 0.77
N THR A 299 -2.16 19.78 1.18
CA THR A 299 -2.74 20.79 0.26
C THR A 299 -2.45 22.25 0.61
N LYS A 300 -2.24 22.58 1.89
CA LYS A 300 -2.04 23.98 2.33
C LYS A 300 -0.59 24.40 2.40
N VAL A 301 0.32 23.45 2.62
CA VAL A 301 1.77 23.73 2.61
C VAL A 301 2.31 23.75 1.17
N ARG A 302 1.78 22.88 0.30
CA ARG A 302 1.90 22.91 -1.17
C ARG A 302 0.71 22.17 -1.78
N THR A 303 0.51 22.30 -3.09
CA THR A 303 -0.45 21.50 -3.88
C THR A 303 0.08 20.06 -4.08
N ARG A 304 -0.13 19.18 -3.09
CA ARG A 304 0.13 17.73 -3.13
C ARG A 304 -1.13 16.94 -2.76
N GLY A 305 -1.04 15.66 -2.46
CA GLY A 305 -2.21 14.82 -2.21
C GLY A 305 -1.90 13.33 -2.04
N VAL A 306 -2.75 12.50 -2.64
CA VAL A 306 -2.62 11.04 -2.61
C VAL A 306 -2.46 10.43 -4.00
N ALA A 307 -1.68 9.36 -4.10
CA ALA A 307 -1.85 8.34 -5.13
C ALA A 307 -2.79 7.27 -4.55
N TRP A 308 -4.00 7.18 -5.11
CA TRP A 308 -5.13 6.37 -4.66
C TRP A 308 -5.54 5.40 -5.77
#